data_AF-A0A0Q9EQN2-F1
#
_entry.id   AF-A0A0Q9EQN2-F1
#
_cell.length_a   1.000
_cell.length_b   1.000
_cell.length_c   1.000
_cell.angle_alpha   90.00
_cell.angle_beta   90.00
_cell.angle_gamma   90.00
#
_symmetry.space_group_name_H-M   'P 1'
#
loop_
_entity.id
_entity.type
_entity.pdbx_description
1 polymer ?
#
loop_
_entity_poly.entity_id
_entity_poly.type
_entity_poly.pdbx_seq_one_letter_code
_entity_poly.pdbx_strand_id
1 'polypeptide(L)'
;MSNKGILSAGALALTIVLAMGSAQAAAPTKYEAALERYYSMTYGHQIDQLSIEELSEKFREGAMSKPEAKSCPALGKAIDEFSKNEFRKAITDYFHSPELKAEIIAAMRKRLTEADLDAFLAFVDAPAGKLYLEHSQASNVEVEKAINDMTDKMDQSPAFKTMMTDMVSKLVPVMMTCSKK
;
A
#
# COMPACT_ATOMS: atom_id res chain seq x y z
N MET A 1 60.27 -12.95 61.69
CA MET A 1 61.13 -12.58 60.54
C MET A 1 60.55 -13.24 59.30
N SER A 2 60.44 -12.47 58.21
CA SER A 2 60.34 -12.81 56.78
C SER A 2 59.84 -14.19 56.31
N ASN A 3 59.20 -14.38 55.16
CA ASN A 3 58.52 -13.58 54.11
C ASN A 3 58.19 -14.59 52.99
N LYS A 4 57.19 -14.30 52.14
CA LYS A 4 56.90 -14.87 50.79
C LYS A 4 56.33 -16.31 50.75
N GLY A 5 55.36 -16.64 49.92
CA GLY A 5 54.64 -15.87 48.91
C GLY A 5 53.91 -16.77 47.91
N ILE A 6 52.78 -16.25 47.42
CA ILE A 6 52.21 -16.27 46.05
C ILE A 6 51.70 -17.58 45.40
N LEU A 7 50.55 -17.39 44.73
CA LEU A 7 49.96 -18.11 43.58
C LEU A 7 49.10 -19.32 43.95
N SER A 8 47.95 -19.59 43.34
CA SER A 8 47.04 -18.94 42.39
C SER A 8 45.94 -19.99 42.17
N ALA A 9 44.69 -19.57 41.97
CA ALA A 9 43.72 -20.17 41.04
C ALA A 9 42.30 -19.86 41.54
N GLY A 10 41.72 -18.81 40.96
CA GLY A 10 40.29 -18.60 41.01
C GLY A 10 39.55 -19.63 40.18
N ALA A 11 38.39 -20.05 40.66
CA ALA A 11 37.32 -20.60 39.86
C ALA A 11 36.11 -19.70 40.06
N LEU A 12 36.04 -18.62 39.26
CA LEU A 12 34.81 -17.88 39.05
C LEU A 12 33.91 -18.76 38.19
N ALA A 13 32.98 -19.45 38.83
CA ALA A 13 31.88 -20.12 38.16
C ALA A 13 31.00 -19.04 37.52
N LEU A 14 31.18 -18.83 36.21
CA LEU A 14 30.31 -18.01 35.39
C LEU A 14 29.03 -18.82 35.16
N THR A 15 28.03 -18.63 36.02
CA THR A 15 26.68 -19.15 35.79
C THR A 15 26.05 -18.31 34.67
N ILE A 16 26.28 -18.72 33.42
CA ILE A 16 25.56 -18.21 32.26
C ILE A 16 24.14 -18.77 32.37
N VAL A 17 23.25 -18.02 33.03
CA VAL A 17 21.82 -18.20 32.87
C VAL A 17 21.49 -17.71 31.47
N LEU A 18 21.47 -18.65 30.52
CA LEU A 18 20.82 -18.49 29.23
C LEU A 18 19.33 -18.30 29.49
N ALA A 19 18.93 -17.06 29.81
CA ALA A 19 17.57 -16.60 29.65
C ALA A 19 17.31 -16.46 28.14
N MET A 20 17.14 -17.59 27.45
CA MET A 20 16.32 -17.66 26.25
C MET A 20 14.85 -17.52 26.70
N GLY A 21 14.52 -16.35 27.22
CA GLY A 21 13.16 -15.93 27.49
C GLY A 21 12.75 -15.04 26.34
N SER A 22 11.86 -15.56 25.51
CA SER A 22 11.03 -14.86 24.52
C SER A 22 11.04 -13.35 24.71
N ALA A 23 11.39 -12.61 23.65
CA ALA A 23 11.02 -11.22 23.51
C ALA A 23 9.50 -11.15 23.70
N GLN A 24 9.08 -10.93 24.94
CA GLN A 24 7.72 -10.64 25.29
C GLN A 24 7.50 -9.27 24.65
N ALA A 25 6.96 -9.27 23.42
CA ALA A 25 6.54 -8.04 22.78
C ALA A 25 5.73 -7.29 23.82
N ALA A 26 6.25 -6.14 24.28
CA ALA A 26 5.59 -5.36 25.30
C ALA A 26 4.15 -5.15 24.85
N ALA A 27 3.19 -5.48 25.72
CA ALA A 27 1.78 -5.32 25.38
C ALA A 27 1.57 -3.89 24.83
N PRO A 28 0.89 -3.72 23.69
CA PRO A 28 0.69 -2.40 23.11
C PRO A 28 0.08 -1.46 24.15
N THR A 29 0.55 -0.21 24.20
CA THR A 29 -0.11 0.79 25.05
C THR A 29 -1.56 0.95 24.59
N LYS A 30 -2.45 1.45 25.45
CA LYS A 30 -3.86 1.72 25.08
C LYS A 30 -3.93 2.56 23.80
N TYR A 31 -3.08 3.58 23.70
CA TYR A 31 -2.93 4.40 22.50
C TYR A 31 -2.57 3.57 21.26
N GLU A 32 -1.53 2.73 21.33
CA GLU A 32 -1.10 1.91 20.18
C GLU A 32 -2.15 0.88 19.77
N ALA A 33 -2.86 0.28 20.73
CA ALA A 33 -3.97 -0.62 20.44
C ALA A 33 -5.15 0.12 19.76
N ALA A 34 -5.47 1.33 20.22
CA ALA A 34 -6.52 2.16 19.63
C ALA A 34 -6.14 2.62 18.21
N LEU A 35 -4.86 2.96 17.99
CA LEU A 35 -4.31 3.38 16.72
C LEU A 35 -4.34 2.23 15.68
N GLU A 36 -3.94 1.03 16.09
CA GLU A 36 -4.04 -0.19 15.28
C GLU A 36 -5.49 -0.51 14.89
N ARG A 37 -6.41 -0.37 15.84
CA ARG A 37 -7.83 -0.60 15.58
C ARG A 37 -8.39 0.45 14.62
N TYR A 38 -8.04 1.74 14.80
CA TYR A 38 -8.37 2.79 13.84
C TYR A 38 -7.84 2.48 12.44
N TYR A 39 -6.56 2.10 12.32
CA TYR A 39 -5.94 1.71 11.05
C TYR A 39 -6.75 0.60 10.37
N SER A 40 -7.06 -0.48 11.09
CA SER A 40 -7.78 -1.63 10.53
C SER A 40 -9.16 -1.26 9.96
N MET A 41 -9.88 -0.34 10.62
CA MET A 41 -11.22 0.08 10.22
C MET A 41 -11.24 1.16 9.13
N THR A 42 -10.10 1.77 8.83
CA THR A 42 -9.99 2.86 7.87
C THR A 42 -9.05 2.47 6.72
N TYR A 43 -7.77 2.75 6.86
CA TYR A 43 -6.77 2.56 5.82
C TYR A 43 -6.50 1.08 5.51
N GLY A 44 -6.50 0.21 6.52
CA GLY A 44 -6.39 -1.24 6.30
C GLY A 44 -7.53 -1.75 5.43
N HIS A 45 -8.76 -1.35 5.74
CA HIS A 45 -9.92 -1.69 4.91
C HIS A 45 -9.83 -1.12 3.49
N GLN A 46 -9.38 0.13 3.33
CA GLN A 46 -9.16 0.70 1.99
C GLN A 46 -8.13 -0.09 1.18
N ILE A 47 -7.05 -0.53 1.82
CA ILE A 47 -6.04 -1.39 1.21
C ILE A 47 -6.65 -2.72 0.78
N ASP A 48 -7.47 -3.34 1.62
CA ASP A 48 -8.16 -4.59 1.31
C ASP A 48 -9.18 -4.45 0.17
N GLN A 49 -9.73 -3.24 -0.01
CA GLN A 49 -10.66 -2.91 -1.09
C GLN A 49 -9.96 -2.52 -2.40
N LEU A 50 -8.64 -2.32 -2.42
CA LEU A 50 -7.92 -2.02 -3.65
C LEU A 50 -8.13 -3.14 -4.66
N SER A 51 -8.63 -2.77 -5.84
CA SER A 51 -8.78 -3.70 -6.96
C SER A 51 -7.42 -4.05 -7.56
N ILE A 52 -6.67 -4.95 -6.90
CA ILE A 52 -5.37 -5.43 -7.39
C ILE A 52 -5.51 -6.09 -8.76
N GLU A 53 -6.68 -6.70 -9.01
CA GLU A 53 -7.04 -7.24 -10.33
C GLU A 53 -7.02 -6.13 -11.39
N GLU A 54 -7.71 -5.02 -11.14
CA GLU A 54 -7.78 -3.91 -12.09
C GLU A 54 -6.42 -3.24 -12.29
N LEU A 55 -5.62 -3.10 -11.23
CA LEU A 55 -4.24 -2.59 -11.35
C LEU A 55 -3.36 -3.52 -12.19
N SER A 56 -3.49 -4.83 -12.00
CA SER A 56 -2.76 -5.82 -12.81
C SER A 56 -3.23 -5.80 -14.27
N GLU A 57 -4.53 -5.67 -14.50
CA GLU A 57 -5.10 -5.61 -15.84
C GLU A 57 -4.68 -4.33 -16.57
N LYS A 58 -4.73 -3.16 -15.92
CA LYS A 58 -4.23 -1.89 -16.49
C LYS A 58 -2.75 -1.97 -16.85
N PHE A 59 -1.93 -2.63 -16.02
CA PHE A 59 -0.53 -2.89 -16.36
C PHE A 59 -0.41 -3.78 -17.60
N ARG A 60 -1.18 -4.88 -17.65
CA ARG A 60 -1.21 -5.81 -18.77
C ARG A 60 -1.60 -5.11 -20.07
N GLU A 61 -2.70 -4.38 -20.07
CA GLU A 61 -3.19 -3.61 -21.22
C GLU A 61 -2.16 -2.56 -21.67
N GLY A 62 -1.57 -1.83 -20.72
CA GLY A 62 -0.53 -0.85 -20.99
C GLY A 62 0.69 -1.48 -21.67
N ALA A 63 1.15 -2.63 -21.17
CA ALA A 63 2.27 -3.37 -21.74
C ALA A 63 1.93 -3.98 -23.11
N MET A 64 0.73 -4.54 -23.27
CA MET A 64 0.23 -5.14 -24.52
C MET A 64 -0.07 -4.11 -25.60
N SER A 65 -0.32 -2.84 -25.23
CA SER A 65 -0.58 -1.77 -26.19
C SER A 65 0.66 -1.37 -27.00
N LYS A 66 1.87 -1.72 -26.52
CA LYS A 66 3.15 -1.35 -27.11
C LYS A 66 3.41 -2.08 -28.44
N PRO A 67 4.03 -1.42 -29.45
CA PRO A 67 4.31 -2.02 -30.76
C PRO A 67 5.11 -3.34 -30.71
N GLU A 68 6.03 -3.47 -29.77
CA GLU A 68 6.87 -4.66 -29.57
C GLU A 68 6.05 -5.86 -29.08
N ALA A 69 5.10 -5.63 -28.17
CA ALA A 69 4.20 -6.67 -27.69
C ALA A 69 3.24 -7.14 -28.79
N LYS A 70 2.78 -6.22 -29.65
CA LYS A 70 1.91 -6.52 -30.81
C LYS A 70 2.62 -7.31 -31.91
N SER A 71 3.91 -7.06 -32.10
CA SER A 71 4.71 -7.68 -33.18
C SER A 71 5.31 -9.03 -32.79
N CYS A 72 5.35 -9.37 -31.49
CA CYS A 72 5.92 -10.62 -30.99
C CYS A 72 4.93 -11.37 -30.06
N PRO A 73 4.22 -12.40 -30.56
CA PRO A 73 3.27 -13.18 -29.75
C PRO A 73 3.88 -13.83 -28.50
N ALA A 74 5.15 -14.23 -28.56
CA ALA A 74 5.85 -14.80 -27.41
C ALA A 74 6.04 -13.76 -26.28
N LEU A 75 6.33 -12.51 -26.64
CA LEU A 75 6.40 -11.41 -25.68
C LEU A 75 5.02 -11.11 -25.08
N GLY A 76 3.96 -11.11 -25.90
CA GLY A 76 2.58 -10.95 -25.41
C GLY A 76 2.18 -12.01 -24.39
N LYS A 77 2.53 -13.29 -24.63
CA LYS A 77 2.29 -14.38 -23.67
C LYS A 77 3.08 -14.19 -22.37
N ALA A 78 4.34 -13.78 -22.47
CA ALA A 78 5.17 -13.53 -21.29
C ALA A 78 4.64 -12.35 -20.45
N ILE A 79 4.14 -11.29 -21.09
CA ILE A 79 3.50 -10.15 -20.41
C ILE A 79 2.23 -10.62 -19.67
N ASP A 80 1.39 -11.42 -20.32
CA ASP A 80 0.14 -11.94 -19.74
C ASP A 80 0.41 -12.87 -18.53
N GLU A 81 1.41 -13.74 -18.63
CA GLU A 81 1.85 -14.59 -17.51
C GLU A 81 2.43 -13.75 -16.36
N PHE A 82 3.30 -12.79 -16.68
CA PHE A 82 3.93 -11.91 -15.70
C PHE A 82 2.90 -11.04 -14.95
N SER A 83 1.92 -10.50 -15.66
CA SER A 83 0.89 -9.65 -15.03
C SER A 83 0.03 -10.46 -14.06
N LYS A 84 -0.44 -11.65 -14.48
CA LYS A 84 -1.34 -12.50 -13.68
C LYS A 84 -0.69 -13.07 -12.43
N ASN A 85 0.62 -13.33 -12.47
CA ASN A 85 1.33 -13.98 -11.38
C ASN A 85 2.24 -12.99 -10.65
N GLU A 86 3.42 -12.71 -11.18
CA GLU A 86 4.50 -11.99 -10.50
C GLU A 86 4.11 -10.56 -10.15
N PHE A 87 3.53 -9.82 -11.09
CA PHE A 87 3.15 -8.43 -10.87
C PHE A 87 2.01 -8.31 -9.86
N ARG A 88 0.94 -9.10 -10.04
CA ARG A 88 -0.17 -9.18 -9.09
C ARG A 88 0.34 -9.48 -7.69
N LYS A 89 1.19 -10.51 -7.56
CA LYS A 89 1.77 -10.89 -6.27
C LYS A 89 2.61 -9.76 -5.68
N ALA A 90 3.50 -9.15 -6.46
CA ALA A 90 4.36 -8.07 -5.98
C ALA A 90 3.55 -6.87 -5.46
N ILE A 91 2.48 -6.50 -6.15
CA ILE A 91 1.58 -5.44 -5.70
C ILE A 91 0.82 -5.84 -4.43
N THR A 92 0.25 -7.06 -4.38
CA THR A 92 -0.43 -7.55 -3.17
C THR A 92 0.53 -7.54 -1.98
N ASP A 93 1.73 -8.10 -2.15
CA ASP A 93 2.74 -8.18 -1.09
C ASP A 93 3.18 -6.77 -0.64
N TYR A 94 3.30 -5.82 -1.57
CA TYR A 94 3.63 -4.43 -1.25
C TYR A 94 2.55 -3.74 -0.41
N PHE A 95 1.29 -3.81 -0.83
CA PHE A 95 0.19 -3.13 -0.12
C PHE A 95 -0.11 -3.76 1.25
N HIS A 96 0.14 -5.06 1.41
CA HIS A 96 0.02 -5.75 2.70
C HIS A 96 1.35 -5.85 3.47
N SER A 97 2.37 -5.10 3.04
CA SER A 97 3.69 -5.15 3.67
C SER A 97 3.66 -4.55 5.09
N PRO A 98 4.39 -5.14 6.04
CA PRO A 98 4.54 -4.57 7.37
C PRO A 98 5.23 -3.18 7.33
N GLU A 99 6.09 -2.94 6.33
CA GLU A 99 6.76 -1.65 6.13
C GLU A 99 5.75 -0.54 5.78
N LEU A 100 4.85 -0.79 4.81
CA LEU A 100 3.82 0.19 4.46
C LEU A 100 2.87 0.45 5.63
N LYS A 101 2.45 -0.62 6.33
CA LYS A 101 1.64 -0.49 7.54
C LYS A 101 2.34 0.40 8.58
N ALA A 102 3.63 0.17 8.83
CA ALA A 102 4.39 0.95 9.80
C ALA A 102 4.49 2.43 9.41
N GLU A 103 4.68 2.75 8.13
CA GLU A 103 4.70 4.13 7.62
C GLU A 103 3.34 4.83 7.81
N ILE A 104 2.23 4.13 7.51
CA ILE A 104 0.88 4.68 7.71
C ILE A 104 0.63 4.95 9.20
N ILE A 105 0.94 3.99 10.07
CA ILE A 105 0.79 4.15 11.52
C ILE A 105 1.67 5.30 12.02
N ALA A 106 2.92 5.42 11.55
CA ALA A 106 3.79 6.52 11.90
C ALA A 106 3.24 7.88 11.45
N ALA A 107 2.58 7.94 10.29
CA ALA A 107 1.89 9.15 9.84
C ALA A 107 0.69 9.49 10.73
N MET A 108 -0.11 8.48 11.12
CA MET A 108 -1.24 8.66 12.02
C MET A 108 -0.80 9.18 13.40
N ARG A 109 0.31 8.67 13.95
CA ARG A 109 0.86 9.13 15.24
C ARG A 109 1.16 10.62 15.28
N LYS A 110 1.51 11.23 14.14
CA LYS A 110 1.80 12.67 14.05
C LYS A 110 0.57 13.55 14.24
N ARG A 111 -0.63 12.99 14.11
CA ARG A 111 -1.89 13.75 14.02
C ARG A 111 -2.96 13.31 15.01
N LEU A 112 -3.02 12.02 15.34
CA LEU A 112 -4.07 11.47 16.19
C LEU A 112 -3.62 11.37 17.63
N THR A 113 -4.38 12.01 18.53
CA THR A 113 -4.21 11.87 19.98
C THR A 113 -5.00 10.66 20.49
N GLU A 114 -4.72 10.22 21.73
CA GLU A 114 -5.52 9.16 22.36
C GLU A 114 -7.01 9.53 22.46
N ALA A 115 -7.32 10.81 22.73
CA ALA A 115 -8.70 11.29 22.82
C ALA A 115 -9.44 11.21 21.46
N ASP A 116 -8.75 11.51 20.36
CA ASP A 116 -9.34 11.40 19.01
C ASP A 116 -9.66 9.94 18.68
N LEU A 117 -8.73 9.04 19.00
CA LEU A 117 -8.89 7.60 18.78
C LEU A 117 -10.03 7.04 19.64
N ASP A 118 -10.04 7.36 20.94
CA ASP A 118 -11.09 6.91 21.85
C ASP A 118 -12.48 7.42 21.41
N ALA A 119 -12.59 8.68 20.97
CA ALA A 119 -13.83 9.24 20.47
C ALA A 119 -14.31 8.53 19.19
N PHE A 120 -13.40 8.26 18.25
CA PHE A 120 -13.72 7.50 17.04
C PHE A 120 -14.18 6.08 17.37
N LEU A 121 -13.44 5.37 18.24
CA LEU A 121 -13.78 4.01 18.67
C LEU A 121 -15.14 3.96 19.35
N ALA A 122 -15.44 4.92 20.24
CA ALA A 122 -16.75 5.02 20.87
C ALA A 122 -17.87 5.27 19.86
N PHE A 123 -17.62 6.09 18.83
CA PHE A 123 -18.59 6.31 17.76
C PHE A 123 -18.85 5.02 16.97
N VAL A 124 -17.83 4.35 16.45
CA VAL A 124 -18.01 3.15 15.62
C VAL A 124 -18.52 1.93 16.40
N ASP A 125 -18.34 1.91 17.72
CA ASP A 125 -18.92 0.88 18.60
C ASP A 125 -20.42 1.13 18.89
N ALA A 126 -20.93 2.35 18.68
CA ALA A 126 -22.36 2.63 18.75
C ALA A 126 -23.10 2.08 17.51
N PRO A 127 -24.36 1.62 17.63
CA PRO A 127 -25.10 1.04 16.50
C PRO A 127 -25.17 1.94 15.26
N ALA A 128 -25.37 3.25 15.46
CA ALA A 128 -25.41 4.22 14.38
C ALA A 128 -24.04 4.41 13.71
N GLY A 129 -22.95 4.42 14.49
CA GLY A 129 -21.60 4.58 13.94
C GLY A 129 -21.13 3.34 13.20
N LYS A 130 -21.49 2.14 13.66
CA LYS A 130 -21.24 0.90 12.94
C LYS A 130 -21.92 0.88 11.56
N LEU A 131 -23.22 1.21 11.52
CA LEU A 131 -23.97 1.31 10.25
C LEU A 131 -23.41 2.40 9.33
N TYR A 132 -23.04 3.55 9.91
CA TYR A 132 -22.39 4.61 9.14
C TYR A 132 -21.08 4.14 8.51
N LEU A 133 -20.21 3.47 9.28
CA LEU A 133 -18.93 2.98 8.77
C LEU A 133 -19.15 1.98 7.62
N GLU A 134 -20.04 1.02 7.80
CA GLU A 134 -20.39 0.03 6.77
C GLU A 134 -20.91 0.68 5.48
N HIS A 135 -21.89 1.58 5.59
CA HIS A 135 -22.45 2.27 4.43
C HIS A 135 -21.46 3.23 3.77
N SER A 136 -20.62 3.91 4.55
CA SER A 136 -19.59 4.81 4.05
C SER A 136 -18.53 4.05 3.24
N GLN A 137 -18.08 2.89 3.76
CA GLN A 137 -17.16 2.00 3.05
C GLN A 137 -17.77 1.46 1.76
N ALA A 138 -19.02 0.98 1.80
CA ALA A 138 -19.72 0.52 0.60
C ALA A 138 -19.91 1.65 -0.43
N SER A 139 -20.22 2.87 0.03
CA SER A 139 -20.35 4.03 -0.85
C SER A 139 -19.04 4.40 -1.52
N ASN A 140 -17.89 4.26 -0.85
CA ASN A 140 -16.59 4.56 -1.45
C ASN A 140 -16.29 3.61 -2.63
N VAL A 141 -16.60 2.32 -2.48
CA VAL A 141 -16.45 1.34 -3.58
C VAL A 141 -17.30 1.73 -4.78
N GLU A 142 -18.55 2.14 -4.56
CA GLU A 142 -19.44 2.58 -5.66
C GLU A 142 -18.95 3.89 -6.30
N VAL A 143 -18.39 4.82 -5.51
CA VAL A 143 -17.79 6.05 -6.04
C VAL A 143 -16.54 5.74 -6.88
N GLU A 144 -15.64 4.88 -6.40
CA GLU A 144 -14.44 4.47 -7.15
C GLU A 144 -14.82 3.79 -8.46
N LYS A 145 -15.79 2.88 -8.42
CA LYS A 145 -16.35 2.24 -9.62
C LYS A 145 -16.91 3.27 -10.60
N ALA A 146 -17.68 4.25 -10.11
CA ALA A 146 -18.21 5.31 -10.96
C ALA A 146 -17.10 6.18 -11.58
N ILE A 147 -16.03 6.47 -10.85
CA ILE A 147 -14.86 7.20 -11.36
C ILE A 147 -14.14 6.38 -12.44
N ASN A 148 -13.93 5.08 -12.21
CA ASN A 148 -13.30 4.19 -13.20
C ASN A 148 -14.17 4.08 -14.46
N ASP A 149 -15.46 3.83 -14.33
CA ASP A 149 -16.41 3.75 -15.45
C ASP A 149 -16.43 5.04 -16.29
N MET A 150 -16.30 6.20 -15.65
CA MET A 150 -16.23 7.50 -16.33
C MET A 150 -14.87 7.75 -16.98
N THR A 151 -13.79 7.24 -16.39
CA THR A 151 -12.43 7.33 -16.94
C THR A 151 -12.31 6.47 -18.20
N ASP A 152 -12.89 5.27 -18.20
CA ASP A 152 -12.90 4.38 -19.37
C ASP A 152 -13.72 4.94 -20.55
N LYS A 153 -14.70 5.79 -20.24
CA LYS A 153 -15.51 6.53 -21.23
C LYS A 153 -15.02 7.95 -21.46
N MET A 154 -13.85 8.32 -20.95
CA MET A 154 -13.34 9.68 -21.05
C MET A 154 -13.14 10.09 -22.51
N ASP A 155 -12.75 9.17 -23.38
CA ASP A 155 -12.62 9.37 -24.82
C ASP A 155 -13.97 9.68 -25.52
N GLN A 156 -15.09 9.28 -24.91
CA GLN A 156 -16.44 9.58 -25.37
C GLN A 156 -16.93 10.96 -24.95
N SER A 157 -16.28 11.58 -23.96
CA SER A 157 -16.62 12.92 -23.46
C SER A 157 -16.40 13.99 -24.55
N PRO A 158 -17.41 14.84 -24.86
CA PRO A 158 -17.25 15.96 -25.79
C PRO A 158 -16.11 16.90 -25.40
N ALA A 159 -15.91 17.13 -24.09
CA ALA A 159 -14.84 17.99 -23.59
C ALA A 159 -13.46 17.39 -23.88
N PHE A 160 -13.29 16.09 -23.66
CA PHE A 160 -12.02 15.40 -23.91
C PHE A 160 -11.72 15.31 -25.41
N LYS A 161 -12.72 15.01 -26.24
CA LYS A 161 -12.57 15.04 -27.71
C LYS A 161 -12.10 16.40 -28.20
N THR A 162 -12.73 17.47 -27.71
CA THR A 162 -12.35 18.85 -28.05
C THR A 162 -10.89 19.12 -27.67
N MET A 163 -10.50 18.77 -26.45
CA MET A 163 -9.12 18.92 -25.97
C MET A 163 -8.12 18.14 -26.84
N MET A 164 -8.42 16.89 -27.21
CA MET A 164 -7.55 16.06 -28.05
C MET A 164 -7.40 16.64 -29.46
N THR A 165 -8.50 17.10 -30.07
CA THR A 165 -8.45 17.81 -31.36
C THR A 165 -7.59 19.06 -31.27
N ASP A 166 -7.75 19.86 -30.21
CA ASP A 166 -6.96 21.06 -29.95
C ASP A 166 -5.47 20.74 -29.83
N MET A 167 -5.13 19.71 -29.04
CA MET A 167 -3.75 19.25 -28.85
C MET A 167 -3.13 18.81 -30.17
N VAL A 168 -3.84 18.00 -30.97
CA VAL A 168 -3.36 17.56 -32.29
C VAL A 168 -3.13 18.77 -33.20
N SER A 169 -4.09 19.71 -33.27
CA SER A 169 -3.97 20.90 -34.12
C SER A 169 -2.75 21.78 -33.78
N LYS A 170 -2.37 21.81 -32.50
CA LYS A 170 -1.23 22.59 -32.00
C LYS A 170 0.10 21.84 -32.17
N LEU A 171 0.14 20.53 -31.94
CA LEU A 171 1.38 19.75 -31.92
C LEU A 171 1.80 19.20 -33.29
N VAL A 172 0.86 18.82 -34.16
CA VAL A 172 1.18 18.25 -35.48
C VAL A 172 2.03 19.20 -36.34
N PRO A 173 1.73 20.52 -36.46
CA PRO A 173 2.57 21.43 -37.21
C PRO A 173 4.03 21.46 -36.70
N VAL A 174 4.23 21.44 -35.39
CA VAL A 174 5.56 21.42 -34.76
C VAL A 174 6.29 20.13 -35.10
N MET A 175 5.63 18.96 -34.94
CA MET A 175 6.23 17.67 -35.27
C MET A 175 6.66 17.60 -36.75
N MET A 176 5.82 18.10 -37.67
CA MET A 176 6.15 18.14 -39.10
C MET A 176 7.34 19.04 -39.43
N THR A 177 7.60 20.10 -38.64
CA THR A 177 8.82 20.91 -38.80
C THR A 177 10.07 20.18 -38.28
N CYS A 178 9.93 19.29 -37.29
CA CYS A 178 11.03 18.49 -36.76
C CYS A 178 11.40 17.31 -37.68
N SER A 179 10.43 16.70 -38.38
CA SER A 179 10.67 15.58 -39.31
C SER A 179 11.27 16.00 -40.67
N LYS A 180 11.40 17.30 -40.94
CA LYS A 180 12.00 17.85 -42.18
C LYS A 180 13.49 18.19 -42.05
N LYS A 181 14.17 17.66 -41.01
CA LYS A 181 15.63 17.71 -40.86
C LYS A 181 16.25 16.36 -41.12
#